data_AF-A0AAJ6G8H6-F1
#
_entry.id   AF-A0AAJ6G8H6-F1
#
_cell.length_a   1.000
_cell.length_b   1.000
_cell.length_c   1.000
_cell.angle_alpha   90.00
_cell.angle_beta   90.00
_cell.angle_gamma   90.00
#
_symmetry.space_group_name_H-M   'P 1'
#
loop_
_entity.id
_entity.type
_entity.pdbx_description
1 polymer ?
#
loop_
_entity_poly.entity_id
_entity_poly.type
_entity_poly.pdbx_seq_one_letter_code
_entity_poly.pdbx_strand_id
1 'polypeptide(L)'
;MGWTKQLPTWIVGVIMAVLFAALWFAFTFITTPELGVGARALASAVAGAGYGVGMGLWLGRTRRGYGGAARRPDFGRAVRRGTVPADVDLEEWRRAVEHHQRQHRPFRWAAPLLYLPMTALAIWLAVTSQPLFWVGAVLFLAMLIVTVVTTPRVLRNTETMLAELDRRQRVQQTVQ
;
A
#
# COMPACT_ATOMS: atom_id res chain seq x y z
N MET A 1 20.26 -0.99 -6.12
CA MET A 1 19.51 -1.65 -5.01
C MET A 1 18.51 -2.66 -5.58
N GLY A 2 18.92 -3.92 -5.76
CA GLY A 2 18.15 -4.96 -6.47
C GLY A 2 17.63 -6.13 -5.62
N TRP A 3 17.91 -6.15 -4.32
CA TRP A 3 17.74 -7.34 -3.48
C TRP A 3 16.30 -7.64 -3.03
N THR A 4 15.36 -6.69 -3.14
CA THR A 4 13.96 -6.88 -2.74
C THR A 4 13.09 -7.49 -3.84
N LYS A 5 13.62 -7.72 -5.05
CA LYS A 5 12.83 -8.15 -6.22
C LYS A 5 12.49 -9.65 -6.24
N GLN A 6 13.12 -10.47 -5.41
CA GLN A 6 12.93 -11.93 -5.43
C GLN A 6 12.46 -12.55 -4.11
N LEU A 7 12.28 -11.76 -3.05
CA LEU A 7 11.83 -12.34 -1.79
C LEU A 7 10.39 -12.89 -1.93
N PRO A 8 10.17 -14.17 -1.55
CA PRO A 8 8.83 -14.72 -1.40
C PRO A 8 7.96 -13.77 -0.58
N THR A 9 6.70 -13.59 -0.98
CA THR A 9 5.76 -12.67 -0.30
C THR A 9 5.64 -12.93 1.19
N TRP A 10 5.76 -14.18 1.60
CA TRP A 10 5.73 -14.56 3.00
C TRP A 10 6.93 -14.00 3.77
N ILE A 11 8.13 -13.93 3.17
CA ILE A 11 9.32 -13.33 3.80
C ILE A 11 9.13 -11.83 3.98
N VAL A 12 8.58 -11.14 2.97
CA VAL A 12 8.27 -9.70 3.09
C VAL A 12 7.23 -9.45 4.19
N GLY A 13 6.21 -10.30 4.27
CA GLY A 13 5.22 -10.27 5.36
C GLY A 13 5.85 -10.47 6.74
N VAL A 14 6.74 -11.46 6.88
CA VAL A 14 7.47 -11.74 8.12
C VAL A 14 8.39 -10.58 8.51
N ILE A 15 9.16 -10.03 7.58
CA ILE A 15 10.03 -8.87 7.84
C ILE A 15 9.19 -7.68 8.33
N MET A 16 8.08 -7.38 7.66
CA MET A 16 7.18 -6.30 8.06
C MET A 16 6.52 -6.56 9.41
N ALA A 17 6.16 -7.81 9.72
CA ALA A 17 5.62 -8.23 11.01
C ALA A 17 6.63 -7.99 12.14
N VAL A 18 7.88 -8.40 11.94
CA VAL A 18 8.96 -8.25 12.92
C VAL A 18 9.29 -6.78 13.14
N LEU A 19 9.40 -6.00 12.06
CA LEU A 19 9.62 -4.56 12.16
C LEU A 19 8.48 -3.86 12.89
N PHE A 20 7.23 -4.18 12.55
CA PHE A 20 6.06 -3.64 13.23
C PHE A 20 6.04 -4.03 14.71
N ALA A 21 6.29 -5.30 15.04
CA ALA A 21 6.36 -5.78 16.42
C ALA A 21 7.43 -5.04 17.22
N ALA A 22 8.63 -4.85 16.65
CA ALA A 22 9.73 -4.14 17.30
C ALA A 22 9.40 -2.65 17.50
N LEU A 23 8.81 -2.01 16.48
CA LEU A 23 8.39 -0.61 16.57
C LEU A 23 7.27 -0.42 17.59
N TRP A 24 6.29 -1.33 17.61
CA TRP A 24 5.19 -1.36 18.56
C TRP A 24 5.68 -1.61 19.98
N PHE A 25 6.65 -2.52 20.15
CA PHE A 25 7.29 -2.77 21.44
C PHE A 25 8.03 -1.52 21.95
N ALA A 26 8.82 -0.87 21.10
CA ALA A 26 9.50 0.38 21.45
C ALA A 26 8.50 1.50 21.77
N PHE A 27 7.40 1.59 21.02
CA PHE A 27 6.35 2.58 21.26
C PHE A 27 5.65 2.35 22.61
N THR A 28 5.23 1.11 22.90
CA THR A 28 4.62 0.73 24.18
C THR A 28 5.59 0.79 25.35
N PHE A 29 6.90 0.74 25.09
CA PHE A 29 7.92 1.00 26.12
C PHE A 29 7.87 2.45 26.62
N ILE A 30 7.52 3.39 25.74
CA ILE A 30 7.50 4.82 26.05
C ILE A 30 6.11 5.28 26.50
N THR A 31 5.03 4.72 25.90
CA THR A 31 3.65 5.18 26.16
C THR A 31 2.96 4.52 27.34
N THR A 32 3.38 3.31 27.72
CA THR A 32 2.74 2.55 28.81
C THR A 32 3.77 1.87 29.71
N PRO A 33 4.61 2.64 30.44
CA PRO A 33 5.70 2.09 31.25
C PRO A 33 5.23 1.10 32.32
N GLU A 34 4.00 1.25 32.82
CA GLU A 34 3.35 0.37 33.79
C GLU A 34 3.12 -1.08 33.32
N LEU A 35 3.16 -1.33 32.01
CA LEU A 35 3.12 -2.68 31.46
C LEU A 35 4.46 -3.40 31.72
N GLY A 36 4.41 -4.48 32.49
CA GLY A 36 5.55 -5.38 32.68
C GLY A 36 6.12 -5.89 31.35
N VAL A 37 7.45 -6.04 31.28
CA VAL A 37 8.18 -6.38 30.04
C VAL A 37 7.62 -7.63 29.34
N GLY A 38 7.21 -8.65 30.10
CA GLY A 38 6.60 -9.87 29.56
C GLY A 38 5.25 -9.63 28.88
N ALA A 39 4.37 -8.85 29.50
CA ALA A 39 3.07 -8.50 28.92
C ALA A 39 3.23 -7.64 27.66
N ARG A 40 4.19 -6.71 27.67
CA ARG A 40 4.53 -5.87 26.51
C ARG A 40 5.06 -6.70 25.34
N ALA A 41 5.95 -7.66 25.62
CA ALA A 41 6.51 -8.55 24.61
C ALA A 41 5.40 -9.41 23.97
N LEU A 42 4.51 -9.97 24.77
CA LEU A 42 3.38 -10.76 24.30
C LEU A 42 2.43 -9.93 23.43
N ALA A 43 2.02 -8.75 23.90
CA ALA A 43 1.14 -7.85 23.15
C ALA A 43 1.76 -7.44 21.79
N SER A 44 3.06 -7.16 21.79
CA SER A 44 3.81 -6.79 20.58
C SER A 44 3.95 -7.97 19.60
N ALA A 45 4.18 -9.18 20.12
CA ALA A 45 4.24 -10.38 19.31
C ALA A 45 2.88 -10.70 18.66
N VAL A 46 1.78 -10.58 19.41
CA VAL A 46 0.42 -10.80 18.89
C VAL A 46 0.06 -9.74 17.86
N ALA A 47 0.31 -8.46 18.14
CA ALA A 47 0.05 -7.37 17.20
C ALA A 47 0.88 -7.51 15.92
N GLY A 48 2.18 -7.83 16.06
CA GLY A 48 3.08 -8.10 14.95
C GLY A 48 2.64 -9.29 14.09
N ALA A 49 2.26 -10.40 14.72
CA ALA A 49 1.77 -11.59 14.03
C ALA A 49 0.47 -11.30 13.26
N GLY A 50 -0.49 -10.61 13.89
CA GLY A 50 -1.73 -10.18 13.23
C GLY A 50 -1.47 -9.29 12.02
N TYR A 51 -0.60 -8.29 12.18
CA TYR A 51 -0.17 -7.41 11.08
C TYR A 51 0.51 -8.19 9.95
N GLY A 52 1.44 -9.08 10.30
CA GLY A 52 2.18 -9.94 9.36
C GLY A 52 1.28 -10.84 8.53
N VAL A 53 0.33 -11.53 9.18
CA VAL A 53 -0.64 -12.40 8.52
C VAL A 53 -1.56 -11.59 7.61
N GLY A 54 -2.12 -10.48 8.11
CA GLY A 54 -3.00 -9.61 7.33
C GLY A 54 -2.29 -9.04 6.09
N MET A 55 -1.08 -8.52 6.26
CA MET A 55 -0.26 -7.98 5.18
C MET A 55 0.18 -9.06 4.20
N GLY A 56 0.53 -10.25 4.68
CA GLY A 56 0.89 -11.41 3.85
C GLY A 56 -0.28 -11.90 2.99
N LEU A 57 -1.48 -12.00 3.56
CA LEU A 57 -2.71 -12.33 2.83
C LEU A 57 -3.06 -11.24 1.82
N TRP A 58 -2.93 -9.97 2.20
CA TRP A 58 -3.17 -8.84 1.31
C TRP A 58 -2.18 -8.81 0.13
N LEU A 59 -0.87 -8.97 0.38
CA LEU A 59 0.14 -9.10 -0.67
C LEU A 59 -0.11 -10.33 -1.55
N GLY A 60 -0.49 -11.46 -0.96
CA GLY A 60 -0.82 -12.69 -1.68
C GLY A 60 -2.03 -12.51 -2.61
N ARG A 61 -3.09 -11.87 -2.11
CA ARG A 61 -4.27 -11.51 -2.91
C ARG A 61 -3.91 -10.54 -4.03
N THR A 62 -3.08 -9.55 -3.73
CA THR A 62 -2.63 -8.52 -4.68
C THR A 62 -1.77 -9.14 -5.78
N ARG A 63 -0.85 -10.06 -5.46
CA ARG A 63 -0.04 -10.79 -6.44
C ARG A 63 -0.81 -11.80 -7.28
N ARG A 64 -1.86 -12.43 -6.74
CA ARG A 64 -2.72 -13.37 -7.49
C ARG A 64 -3.54 -12.68 -8.59
N GLY A 65 -3.81 -11.38 -8.44
CA GLY A 65 -4.55 -10.60 -9.45
C GLY A 65 -3.71 -10.08 -10.63
N TYR A 66 -2.39 -10.08 -10.53
CA TYR A 66 -1.51 -9.52 -11.56
C TYR A 66 -1.16 -10.55 -12.64
N GLY A 67 -1.72 -10.38 -13.84
CA GLY A 67 -1.30 -11.05 -15.07
C GLY A 67 0.16 -10.74 -15.46
N GLY A 68 0.67 -11.37 -16.52
CA GLY A 68 2.09 -11.33 -16.92
C GLY A 68 2.67 -9.92 -17.04
N ALA A 69 1.96 -9.00 -17.69
CA ALA A 69 2.32 -7.60 -17.83
C ALA A 69 2.52 -6.87 -16.50
N ALA A 70 1.66 -7.10 -15.51
CA ALA A 70 1.74 -6.45 -14.20
C ALA A 70 2.87 -7.00 -13.31
N ARG A 71 3.44 -8.16 -13.65
CA ARG A 71 4.65 -8.70 -12.99
C ARG A 71 5.95 -8.09 -13.51
N ARG A 72 5.92 -7.38 -14.65
CA ARG A 72 7.12 -6.75 -15.19
C ARG A 72 7.57 -5.62 -14.25
N PRO A 73 8.87 -5.51 -13.93
CA PRO A 73 9.39 -4.48 -13.03
C PRO A 73 9.18 -3.06 -13.57
N ASP A 74 8.92 -2.94 -14.86
CA ASP A 74 8.72 -1.66 -15.55
C ASP A 74 7.26 -1.21 -15.50
N PHE A 75 6.31 -2.11 -15.22
CA PHE A 75 4.90 -1.77 -15.07
C PHE A 75 4.68 -0.73 -13.97
N GLY A 76 5.27 -0.94 -12.79
CA GLY A 76 5.15 0.00 -11.67
C GLY A 76 5.81 1.37 -11.92
N ARG A 77 6.80 1.45 -12.82
CA ARG A 77 7.40 2.71 -13.26
C ARG A 77 6.54 3.39 -14.33
N ALA A 78 6.03 2.62 -15.29
CA ALA A 78 5.14 3.05 -16.34
C ALA A 78 3.84 3.65 -15.78
N VAL A 79 3.19 2.98 -14.81
CA VAL A 79 1.99 3.47 -14.12
C VAL A 79 2.25 4.75 -13.34
N ARG A 80 3.41 4.86 -12.67
CA ARG A 80 3.78 6.10 -11.96
C ARG A 80 4.04 7.28 -12.90
N ARG A 81 4.50 7.01 -14.12
CA ARG A 81 4.77 8.03 -15.15
C ARG A 81 3.59 8.28 -16.09
N GLY A 82 2.58 7.42 -16.10
CA GLY A 82 1.46 7.49 -17.04
C GLY A 82 1.86 7.18 -18.48
N THR A 83 2.92 6.39 -18.70
CA THR A 83 3.50 6.13 -20.03
C THR A 83 3.32 4.67 -20.44
N VAL A 84 2.90 4.41 -21.69
CA VAL A 84 2.83 3.07 -22.28
C VAL A 84 4.11 2.79 -23.08
N PRO A 85 4.91 1.75 -22.76
CA PRO A 85 6.10 1.38 -23.53
C PRO A 85 5.77 1.12 -25.01
N ALA A 86 6.73 1.27 -25.91
CA ALA A 86 6.50 1.09 -27.36
C ALA A 86 6.24 -0.38 -27.73
N ASP A 87 7.01 -1.30 -27.14
CA ASP A 87 7.07 -2.71 -27.55
C ASP A 87 6.28 -3.64 -26.60
N VAL A 88 5.00 -3.35 -26.39
CA VAL A 88 4.13 -4.16 -25.52
C VAL A 88 2.89 -4.63 -26.24
N ASP A 89 2.46 -5.85 -25.90
CA ASP A 89 1.14 -6.34 -26.25
C ASP A 89 0.07 -5.42 -25.64
N LEU A 90 -0.69 -4.77 -26.52
CA LEU A 90 -1.69 -3.77 -26.14
C LEU A 90 -2.83 -4.39 -25.32
N GLU A 91 -3.24 -5.63 -25.61
CA GLU A 91 -4.32 -6.30 -24.90
C GLU A 91 -3.87 -6.74 -23.50
N GLU A 92 -2.67 -7.32 -23.40
CA GLU A 92 -2.11 -7.74 -22.12
C GLU A 92 -1.91 -6.52 -21.19
N TRP A 93 -1.41 -5.41 -21.75
CA TRP A 93 -1.19 -4.17 -21.01
C TRP A 93 -2.52 -3.53 -20.58
N ARG A 94 -3.53 -3.52 -21.46
CA ARG A 94 -4.88 -3.01 -21.14
C ARG A 94 -5.48 -3.76 -19.96
N ARG A 95 -5.49 -5.09 -19.99
CA ARG A 95 -6.02 -5.91 -18.89
C ARG A 95 -5.29 -5.65 -17.57
N ALA A 96 -3.96 -5.49 -17.61
CA ALA A 96 -3.16 -5.20 -16.45
C ALA A 96 -3.47 -3.81 -15.85
N VAL A 97 -3.62 -2.78 -16.68
CA VAL A 97 -3.96 -1.40 -16.28
C VAL A 97 -5.39 -1.34 -15.71
N GLU A 98 -6.36 -2.00 -16.34
CA GLU A 98 -7.74 -2.08 -15.84
C GLU A 98 -7.82 -2.81 -14.48
N HIS A 99 -7.09 -3.91 -14.32
CA HIS A 99 -7.03 -4.63 -13.04
C HIS A 99 -6.43 -3.75 -11.94
N HIS A 100 -5.37 -2.99 -12.26
CA HIS A 100 -4.75 -2.05 -11.34
C HIS A 100 -5.71 -0.92 -10.92
N GLN A 101 -6.51 -0.40 -11.86
CA GLN A 101 -7.54 0.62 -11.59
C GLN A 101 -8.63 0.08 -10.65
N ARG A 102 -9.13 -1.13 -10.91
CA ARG A 102 -10.17 -1.77 -10.10
C ARG A 102 -9.69 -2.03 -8.66
N GLN A 103 -8.43 -2.38 -8.47
CA GLN A 103 -7.83 -2.52 -7.14
C GLN A 103 -7.72 -1.17 -6.41
N HIS A 104 -7.35 -0.09 -7.09
CA HIS A 104 -7.11 1.22 -6.46
C HIS A 104 -8.38 2.04 -6.21
N ARG A 105 -9.47 1.79 -6.97
CA ARG A 105 -10.77 2.45 -6.77
C ARG A 105 -11.31 2.37 -5.33
N PRO A 106 -11.40 1.20 -4.68
CA PRO A 106 -11.92 1.11 -3.33
C PRO A 106 -11.02 1.81 -2.30
N PHE A 107 -9.70 1.85 -2.52
CA PHE A 107 -8.76 2.54 -1.62
C PHE A 107 -8.99 4.06 -1.54
N ARG A 108 -9.58 4.66 -2.58
CA ARG A 108 -9.93 6.09 -2.58
C ARG A 108 -10.90 6.46 -1.46
N TRP A 109 -11.77 5.54 -1.06
CA TRP A 109 -12.77 5.76 -0.01
C TRP A 109 -12.47 4.99 1.27
N ALA A 110 -11.95 3.77 1.16
CA ALA A 110 -11.62 2.94 2.31
C ALA A 110 -10.50 3.55 3.16
N ALA A 111 -9.48 4.17 2.54
CA ALA A 111 -8.36 4.70 3.29
C ALA A 111 -8.71 5.97 4.09
N PRO A 112 -9.39 7.00 3.52
CA PRO A 112 -9.86 8.13 4.32
C PRO A 112 -10.81 7.67 5.43
N LEU A 113 -11.75 6.76 5.12
CA LEU A 113 -12.71 6.25 6.09
C LEU A 113 -12.03 5.52 7.26
N LEU A 114 -10.88 4.88 7.04
CA LEU A 114 -10.11 4.22 8.09
C LEU A 114 -9.20 5.19 8.85
N TYR A 115 -8.41 6.00 8.15
CA TYR A 115 -7.39 6.85 8.75
C TYR A 115 -7.97 8.09 9.44
N LEU A 116 -9.08 8.64 8.96
CA LEU A 116 -9.71 9.82 9.55
C LEU A 116 -10.20 9.57 10.99
N PRO A 117 -10.98 8.51 11.30
CA PRO A 117 -11.36 8.21 12.68
C PRO A 117 -10.17 7.75 13.53
N MET A 118 -9.19 7.04 12.98
CA MET A 118 -7.95 6.70 13.70
C MET A 118 -7.17 7.96 14.11
N THR A 119 -7.07 8.94 13.22
CA THR A 119 -6.41 10.22 13.50
C THR A 119 -7.19 11.01 14.55
N ALA A 120 -8.52 11.08 14.45
CA ALA A 120 -9.37 11.73 15.44
C ALA A 120 -9.24 11.08 16.82
N LEU A 121 -9.23 9.74 16.88
CA LEU A 121 -9.02 8.98 18.11
C LEU A 121 -7.63 9.23 18.71
N ALA A 122 -6.59 9.26 17.87
CA ALA A 122 -5.22 9.55 18.31
C ALA A 122 -5.09 10.97 18.88
N ILE A 123 -5.73 11.97 18.26
CA ILE A 123 -5.78 13.34 18.76
C ILE A 123 -6.53 13.39 20.10
N TRP A 124 -7.67 12.71 20.19
CA TRP A 124 -8.44 12.64 21.44
C TRP A 124 -7.62 12.05 22.60
N LEU A 125 -6.92 10.94 22.35
CA LEU A 125 -6.01 10.32 23.33
C LEU A 125 -4.83 11.23 23.69
N ALA A 126 -4.30 11.99 22.72
CA ALA A 126 -3.22 12.96 22.97
C ALA A 126 -3.65 14.12 23.87
N VAL A 127 -4.89 14.59 23.72
CA VAL A 127 -5.45 15.67 24.54
C VAL A 127 -5.84 15.20 25.94
N THR A 128 -6.34 13.96 26.07
CA THR A 128 -6.93 13.47 27.32
C THR A 128 -5.97 12.68 28.21
N SER A 129 -4.93 12.06 27.65
CA SER A 129 -4.10 11.09 28.36
C SER A 129 -2.64 11.53 28.45
N GLN A 130 -1.90 11.52 27.33
CA GLN A 130 -0.47 11.83 27.32
C GLN A 130 -0.05 12.49 25.98
N PRO A 131 0.86 13.48 26.02
CA PRO A 131 1.34 14.17 24.81
C PRO A 131 2.09 13.26 23.84
N LEU A 132 2.51 12.05 24.25
CA LEU A 132 3.16 11.08 23.38
C LEU A 132 2.27 10.55 22.23
N PHE A 133 0.94 10.60 22.38
CA PHE A 133 0.02 10.20 21.31
C PHE A 133 0.02 11.17 20.11
N TRP A 134 0.63 12.36 20.23
CA TRP A 134 0.88 13.25 19.09
C TRP A 134 1.73 12.57 18.01
N VAL A 135 2.66 11.69 18.39
CA VAL A 135 3.47 10.94 17.42
C VAL A 135 2.59 10.02 16.58
N GLY A 136 1.65 9.31 17.22
CA GLY A 136 0.66 8.48 16.53
C GLY A 136 -0.26 9.31 15.64
N ALA A 137 -0.75 10.45 16.14
CA ALA A 137 -1.60 11.37 15.38
C ALA A 137 -0.89 11.90 14.12
N VAL A 138 0.36 12.34 14.24
CA VAL A 138 1.17 12.81 13.10
C VAL A 138 1.40 11.68 12.10
N LEU A 139 1.67 10.46 12.56
CA LEU A 139 1.86 9.30 11.69
C LEU A 139 0.59 8.93 10.92
N PHE A 140 -0.56 8.85 11.60
CA PHE A 140 -1.84 8.59 10.94
C PHE A 140 -2.23 9.70 9.96
N LEU A 141 -1.99 10.96 10.35
CA LEU A 141 -2.22 12.11 9.48
C LEU A 141 -1.32 12.07 8.24
N ALA A 142 -0.03 11.74 8.39
CA ALA A 142 0.89 11.58 7.27
C ALA A 142 0.44 10.47 6.32
N MET A 143 0.03 9.31 6.85
CA MET A 143 -0.53 8.21 6.05
C MET A 143 -1.82 8.61 5.32
N LEU A 144 -2.70 9.37 5.98
CA LEU A 144 -3.90 9.92 5.36
C LEU A 144 -3.52 10.83 4.18
N ILE A 145 -2.61 11.79 4.39
CA ILE A 145 -2.17 12.72 3.35
C ILE A 145 -1.55 11.97 2.17
N VAL A 146 -0.61 11.06 2.44
CA VAL A 146 0.03 10.25 1.39
C VAL A 146 -1.03 9.50 0.59
N THR A 147 -2.01 8.90 1.25
CA THR A 147 -3.05 8.13 0.55
C THR A 147 -3.98 9.02 -0.27
N VAL A 148 -4.40 10.16 0.28
CA VAL A 148 -5.27 11.14 -0.39
C VAL A 148 -4.57 11.78 -1.60
N VAL A 149 -3.25 11.97 -1.55
CA VAL A 149 -2.49 12.56 -2.66
C VAL A 149 -2.13 11.52 -3.73
N THR A 150 -1.69 10.33 -3.32
CA THR A 150 -1.19 9.31 -4.26
C THR A 150 -2.32 8.63 -5.03
N THR A 151 -3.45 8.33 -4.39
CA THR A 151 -4.57 7.62 -5.02
C THR A 151 -5.15 8.34 -6.25
N PRO A 152 -5.51 9.63 -6.22
CA PRO A 152 -6.02 10.33 -7.39
C PRO A 152 -4.96 10.47 -8.49
N ARG A 153 -3.67 10.60 -8.12
CA ARG A 153 -2.57 10.66 -9.09
C ARG A 153 -2.43 9.34 -9.86
N VAL A 154 -2.49 8.21 -9.16
CA VAL A 154 -2.45 6.88 -9.79
C VAL A 154 -3.64 6.68 -10.71
N LEU A 155 -4.85 7.08 -10.30
CA LEU A 155 -6.04 6.97 -11.13
C LEU A 155 -5.93 7.81 -12.43
N ARG A 156 -5.50 9.08 -12.33
CA ARG A 156 -5.28 9.96 -13.50
C ARG A 156 -4.27 9.37 -14.48
N ASN A 157 -3.15 8.86 -13.97
CA ASN A 157 -2.13 8.23 -14.82
C ASN A 157 -2.67 6.98 -15.53
N THR A 158 -3.46 6.18 -14.83
CA THR A 158 -4.06 4.95 -15.35
C THR A 158 -5.06 5.27 -16.47
N GLU A 159 -5.87 6.33 -16.31
CA GLU A 159 -6.77 6.83 -17.36
C GLU A 159 -6.02 7.32 -18.59
N THR A 160 -4.91 8.04 -18.39
CA THR A 160 -4.06 8.52 -19.51
C THR A 160 -3.45 7.34 -20.28
N MET A 161 -3.02 6.30 -19.57
CA MET A 161 -2.50 5.08 -20.20
C MET A 161 -3.56 4.32 -20.99
N LEU A 162 -4.80 4.23 -20.48
CA LEU A 162 -5.91 3.62 -21.22
C LEU A 162 -6.24 4.40 -22.50
N ALA A 163 -6.26 5.73 -22.42
CA ALA A 163 -6.49 6.58 -23.59
C ALA A 163 -5.39 6.42 -24.67
N GLU A 164 -4.14 6.26 -24.25
CA GLU A 164 -3.02 6.00 -25.17
C GLU A 164 -3.10 4.60 -25.80
N LEU A 165 -3.49 3.58 -25.04
CA LEU A 165 -3.73 2.24 -25.59
C LEU A 165 -4.86 2.24 -26.62
N ASP A 166 -5.97 2.92 -26.33
CA ASP A 166 -7.10 3.07 -27.26
C ASP A 166 -6.69 3.80 -28.55
N ARG A 167 -5.78 4.78 -28.45
CA ARG A 167 -5.25 5.50 -29.62
C ARG A 167 -4.41 4.56 -30.49
N ARG A 168 -3.47 3.80 -29.91
CA ARG A 168 -2.59 2.89 -30.64
C ARG A 168 -3.35 1.75 -31.31
N GLN A 169 -4.34 1.19 -30.63
CA GLN A 169 -5.18 0.13 -31.17
C GLN A 169 -5.93 0.59 -32.43
N ARG A 170 -6.47 1.82 -32.44
CA ARG A 170 -7.14 2.40 -33.63
C ARG A 170 -6.19 2.60 -34.81
N VAL A 171 -4.96 3.03 -34.55
CA VAL A 171 -3.93 3.19 -35.60
C VAL A 171 -3.58 1.83 -36.20
N GLN A 172 -3.43 0.79 -35.37
CA GLN A 172 -3.12 -0.55 -35.86
C GLN A 172 -4.24 -1.16 -36.71
N GLN A 173 -5.51 -0.88 -36.38
CA GLN A 173 -6.68 -1.31 -37.14
C GLN A 173 -6.88 -0.58 -38.48
N THR A 174 -6.28 0.60 -38.66
CA THR A 174 -6.39 1.37 -39.91
C THR A 174 -5.25 1.08 -40.89
N VAL A 175 -4.19 0.41 -40.43
CA VAL A 175 -3.03 0.01 -41.24
C VAL A 175 -3.14 -1.44 -41.74
N GLN A 176 -4.03 -2.23 -41.13
CA GLN A 176 -4.42 -3.57 -41.61
C GLN A 176 -5.55 -3.48 -42.63
#